data_AF-A0A6J4LGS2-F1
#
_entry.id   AF-A0A6J4LGS2-F1
#
_cell.length_a   1.000
_cell.length_b   1.000
_cell.length_c   1.000
_cell.angle_alpha   90.00
_cell.angle_beta   90.00
_cell.angle_gamma   90.00
#
_symmetry.space_group_name_H-M   'P 1'
#
loop_
_entity.id
_entity.type
_entity.pdbx_description
1 polymer ?
#
loop_
_entity_poly.entity_id
_entity_poly.type
_entity_poly.pdbx_seq_one_letter_code
_entity_poly.pdbx_strand_id
1 'polypeptide(L)'
;MMRRWFWTLFLLLLARVSQAQFGVCEPARLRELPARKLIVVTEMDSPRLIELLRRKRKTREIELYKAAVVQYNAWIKEAVTRYWPYDAEHVQYMTFSEADRLRRGTKSKEYAVLYCAHVENFMTKGNEGARRHAGLVWAENFTEVNKKREHWDTYAVMELKLIEDLGNHNTVFSQNLSNVLPDKADLVFGLQILNRYIKADEAKAEKCSQMQDVLSFVGAKSDSTTLLLRKDWLHPYLNEHNVKSLYPYAYDVVDAGTYQSRVGGDAAYAYVQIIPEVISKRAKIKVNYLHLVLNAANGALLAVYSPGGTEDEGKIITKSAIKEYFRPERVSNQ
;
A
#
# COMPACT_ATOMS: atom_id res chain seq x y z
N MET A 1 -25.29 43.18 11.61
CA MET A 1 -24.96 42.39 10.39
C MET A 1 -23.57 41.74 10.42
N MET A 2 -22.51 42.38 10.95
CA MET A 2 -21.14 41.82 10.93
C MET A 2 -20.95 40.45 11.61
N ARG A 3 -21.70 40.15 12.67
CA ARG A 3 -21.56 38.88 13.42
C ARG A 3 -21.96 37.63 12.62
N ARG A 4 -22.84 37.75 11.62
CA ARG A 4 -23.24 36.61 10.77
C ARG A 4 -22.17 36.27 9.73
N TRP A 5 -21.53 37.29 9.14
CA TRP A 5 -20.46 37.10 8.16
C TRP A 5 -19.18 36.48 8.75
N PHE A 6 -18.87 36.80 10.01
CA PHE A 6 -17.70 36.23 10.70
C PHE A 6 -17.80 34.71 10.86
N TRP A 7 -18.97 34.18 11.23
CA TRP A 7 -19.17 32.73 11.38
C TRP A 7 -19.15 32.00 10.03
N THR A 8 -19.71 32.60 8.96
CA THR A 8 -19.65 32.01 7.62
C THR A 8 -18.22 31.96 7.08
N LEU A 9 -17.42 33.01 7.31
CA LEU A 9 -16.01 33.02 6.91
C LEU A 9 -15.17 32.04 7.74
N PHE A 10 -15.45 31.93 9.04
CA PHE A 10 -14.77 30.98 9.95
C PHE A 10 -15.11 29.52 9.60
N LEU A 11 -16.36 29.22 9.23
CA LEU A 11 -16.76 27.90 8.74
C LEU A 11 -16.14 27.57 7.37
N LEU A 12 -16.02 28.54 6.46
CA LEU A 12 -15.31 28.35 5.18
C LEU A 12 -13.79 28.16 5.35
N LEU A 13 -13.19 28.75 6.38
CA LEU A 13 -11.77 28.53 6.74
C LEU A 13 -11.54 27.17 7.41
N LEU A 14 -12.51 26.65 8.18
CA LEU A 14 -12.45 25.32 8.78
C LEU A 14 -12.71 24.17 7.80
N ALA A 15 -13.37 24.44 6.67
CA ALA A 15 -13.56 23.47 5.59
C ALA A 15 -12.26 23.16 4.82
N ARG A 16 -11.17 23.90 5.09
CA ARG A 16 -9.86 23.65 4.51
C ARG A 16 -9.04 22.70 5.39
N VAL A 17 -8.87 21.50 4.85
CA VAL A 17 -7.66 20.65 4.89
C VAL A 17 -7.52 19.70 6.09
N SER A 18 -8.37 18.66 6.13
CA SER A 18 -7.85 17.33 6.44
C SER A 18 -7.54 16.64 5.11
N GLN A 19 -6.38 16.97 4.51
CA GLN A 19 -5.90 16.27 3.31
C GLN A 19 -5.31 14.93 3.74
N ALA A 20 -6.14 13.91 3.73
CA ALA A 20 -5.67 12.53 3.83
C ALA A 20 -4.89 12.19 2.55
N GLN A 21 -3.64 11.74 2.72
CA GLN A 21 -2.76 11.36 1.62
C GLN A 21 -2.96 9.86 1.32
N PHE A 22 -3.62 9.56 0.21
CA PHE A 22 -3.82 8.21 -0.32
C PHE A 22 -2.52 7.53 -0.77
N GLY A 23 -1.55 8.39 -1.12
CA GLY A 23 -0.21 8.12 -1.60
C GLY A 23 0.45 9.47 -1.88
N VAL A 24 1.76 9.46 -2.16
CA VAL A 24 2.47 10.67 -2.62
C VAL A 24 2.79 10.46 -4.08
N CYS A 25 2.50 11.47 -4.89
CA CYS A 25 2.84 11.54 -6.29
C CYS A 25 3.28 12.98 -6.58
N GLU A 26 4.47 13.17 -7.14
CA GLU A 26 5.00 14.48 -7.51
C GLU A 26 4.96 14.63 -9.05
N PRO A 27 3.92 15.25 -9.63
CA PRO A 27 3.67 15.22 -11.07
C PRO A 27 4.85 15.75 -11.90
N ALA A 28 5.48 16.84 -11.45
CA ALA A 28 6.62 17.43 -12.12
C ALA A 28 7.77 16.43 -12.31
N ARG A 29 8.00 15.57 -11.30
CA ARG A 29 9.07 14.57 -11.33
C ARG A 29 8.66 13.27 -12.01
N LEU A 30 7.36 12.94 -12.04
CA LEU A 30 6.88 11.83 -12.87
C LEU A 30 7.22 12.04 -14.34
N ARG A 31 7.17 13.28 -14.84
CA ARG A 31 7.54 13.62 -16.22
C ARG A 31 9.00 13.39 -16.56
N GLU A 32 9.85 13.27 -15.55
CA GLU A 32 11.27 12.96 -15.77
C GLU A 32 11.47 11.46 -16.05
N LEU A 33 10.56 10.59 -15.58
CA LEU A 33 10.73 9.14 -15.63
C LEU A 33 10.96 8.55 -17.03
N PRO A 34 10.29 9.00 -18.12
CA PRO A 34 10.55 8.48 -19.47
C PRO A 34 12.01 8.64 -19.91
N ALA A 35 12.72 9.64 -19.37
CA ALA A 35 14.12 9.91 -19.68
C ALA A 35 15.11 9.20 -18.71
N ARG A 36 14.61 8.45 -17.72
CA ARG A 36 15.44 7.72 -16.76
C ARG A 36 15.44 6.23 -17.08
N LYS A 37 16.58 5.58 -16.84
CA LYS A 37 16.68 4.12 -16.71
C LYS A 37 16.07 3.70 -15.36
N LEU A 38 15.57 2.47 -15.24
CA LEU A 38 14.99 2.00 -13.99
C LEU A 38 15.95 1.07 -13.26
N ILE A 39 16.18 1.33 -11.97
CA ILE A 39 16.74 0.37 -11.02
C ILE A 39 15.59 -0.16 -10.17
N VAL A 40 15.44 -1.48 -10.13
CA VAL A 40 14.53 -2.17 -9.22
C VAL A 40 15.35 -2.78 -8.11
N VAL A 41 15.02 -2.42 -6.88
CA VAL A 41 15.71 -2.95 -5.71
C VAL A 41 15.21 -4.35 -5.38
N THR A 42 16.16 -5.27 -5.29
CA THR A 42 15.98 -6.64 -4.81
C THR A 42 16.56 -6.79 -3.41
N GLU A 43 15.95 -7.65 -2.61
CA GLU A 43 16.36 -7.94 -1.24
C GLU A 43 17.49 -8.97 -1.21
N MET A 44 18.36 -8.85 -0.21
CA MET A 44 19.38 -9.85 0.11
C MET A 44 19.07 -10.54 1.42
N ASP A 45 19.58 -11.77 1.56
CA ASP A 45 19.67 -12.46 2.83
C ASP A 45 20.38 -11.58 3.87
N SER A 46 19.72 -11.34 5.00
CA SER A 46 20.27 -10.62 6.14
C SER A 46 21.15 -11.56 6.97
N PRO A 47 22.49 -11.37 7.00
CA PRO A 47 23.37 -12.23 7.79
C PRO A 47 23.02 -12.19 9.27
N ARG A 48 22.54 -11.02 9.74
CA ARG A 48 22.10 -10.80 11.12
C ARG A 48 20.88 -11.64 11.48
N LEU A 49 19.87 -11.71 10.60
CA LEU A 49 18.67 -12.51 10.85
C LEU A 49 19.00 -14.01 10.81
N ILE A 50 19.80 -14.44 9.83
CA ILE A 50 20.25 -15.84 9.73
C ILE A 50 20.99 -16.26 10.99
N GLU A 51 21.90 -15.43 11.49
CA GLU A 51 22.64 -15.70 12.72
C GLU A 51 21.71 -15.73 13.94
N LEU A 52 20.73 -14.83 14.02
CA LEU A 52 19.72 -14.83 15.08
C LEU A 52 18.90 -16.14 15.09
N LEU A 53 18.40 -16.57 13.93
CA LEU A 53 17.63 -17.81 13.79
C LEU A 53 18.48 -19.05 14.10
N ARG A 54 19.75 -19.04 13.67
CA ARG A 54 20.72 -20.11 13.97
C ARG A 54 20.94 -20.26 15.48
N ARG A 55 21.18 -19.15 16.20
CA ARG A 55 21.33 -19.15 17.66
C ARG A 55 20.10 -19.71 18.38
N LYS A 56 18.91 -19.46 17.83
CA LYS A 56 17.64 -19.98 18.34
C LYS A 56 17.30 -21.39 17.86
N ARG A 57 18.21 -22.06 17.12
CA ARG A 57 18.05 -23.40 16.56
C ARG A 57 16.81 -23.53 15.65
N LYS A 58 16.45 -22.44 14.97
CA LYS A 58 15.32 -22.34 14.04
C LYS A 58 15.74 -22.59 12.60
N THR A 59 16.24 -23.80 12.32
CA THR A 59 16.84 -24.13 11.02
C THR A 59 15.82 -24.09 9.89
N ARG A 60 14.60 -24.58 10.12
CA ARG A 60 13.51 -24.55 9.13
C ARG A 60 13.13 -23.12 8.76
N GLU A 61 13.12 -22.21 9.72
CA GLU A 61 12.80 -20.80 9.51
C GLU A 61 13.87 -20.09 8.67
N ILE A 62 15.14 -20.52 8.73
CA ILE A 62 16.19 -20.01 7.85
C ILE A 62 15.88 -20.37 6.39
N GLU A 63 15.50 -21.63 6.12
CA GLU A 63 15.15 -22.08 4.77
C GLU A 63 13.91 -21.35 4.24
N LEU A 64 12.87 -21.23 5.07
CA LEU A 64 11.67 -20.48 4.74
C LEU A 64 11.97 -19.00 4.48
N TYR A 65 12.87 -18.40 5.25
CA TYR A 65 13.28 -17.01 5.08
C TYR A 65 13.97 -16.80 3.73
N LYS A 66 14.97 -17.62 3.42
CA LYS A 66 15.68 -17.55 2.13
C LYS A 66 14.76 -17.76 0.95
N ALA A 67 13.85 -18.74 1.05
CA ALA A 67 12.83 -18.98 0.03
C ALA A 67 11.91 -17.76 -0.14
N ALA A 68 11.51 -17.11 0.96
CA ALA A 68 10.67 -15.91 0.90
C ALA A 68 11.39 -14.72 0.23
N VAL A 69 12.68 -14.52 0.47
CA VAL A 69 13.49 -13.48 -0.21
C VAL A 69 13.58 -13.74 -1.70
N VAL A 70 13.90 -14.98 -2.09
CA VAL A 70 13.95 -15.40 -3.51
C VAL A 70 12.59 -15.18 -4.18
N GLN A 71 11.52 -15.59 -3.51
CA GLN A 71 10.16 -15.49 -4.03
C GLN A 71 9.71 -14.02 -4.19
N TYR A 72 9.98 -13.17 -3.20
CA TYR A 72 9.74 -11.73 -3.30
C TYR A 72 10.49 -11.12 -4.48
N ASN A 73 11.78 -11.43 -4.62
CA ASN A 73 12.60 -10.93 -5.73
C ASN A 73 12.08 -11.39 -7.09
N ALA A 74 11.56 -12.62 -7.19
CA ALA A 74 10.93 -13.11 -8.41
C ALA A 74 9.62 -12.35 -8.71
N TRP A 75 8.78 -12.13 -7.70
CA TRP A 75 7.51 -11.41 -7.87
C TRP A 75 7.69 -9.97 -8.29
N ILE A 76 8.64 -9.21 -7.69
CA ILE A 76 8.86 -7.81 -8.09
C ILE A 76 9.42 -7.72 -9.50
N LYS A 77 10.29 -8.66 -9.91
CA LYS A 77 10.79 -8.76 -11.30
C LYS A 77 9.64 -8.99 -12.28
N GLU A 78 8.78 -9.96 -11.99
CA GLU A 78 7.62 -10.29 -12.81
C GLU A 78 6.67 -9.09 -12.92
N ALA A 79 6.34 -8.46 -11.79
CA ALA A 79 5.43 -7.33 -11.74
C ALA A 79 5.98 -6.13 -12.53
N VAL A 80 7.26 -5.78 -12.36
CA VAL A 80 7.89 -4.70 -13.13
C VAL A 80 7.88 -5.00 -14.62
N THR A 81 8.26 -6.22 -15.02
CA THR A 81 8.26 -6.63 -16.44
C THR A 81 6.89 -6.43 -17.09
N ARG A 82 5.82 -6.62 -16.32
CA ARG A 82 4.45 -6.55 -16.84
C ARG A 82 3.80 -5.17 -16.76
N TYR A 83 4.10 -4.40 -15.71
CA TYR A 83 3.35 -3.17 -15.39
C TYR A 83 4.17 -1.89 -15.48
N TRP A 84 5.48 -1.98 -15.66
CA TRP A 84 6.29 -0.80 -15.95
C TRP A 84 5.90 -0.24 -17.32
N PRO A 85 5.53 1.05 -17.42
CA PRO A 85 4.98 1.61 -18.67
C PRO A 85 6.04 2.00 -19.69
N TYR A 86 7.32 2.00 -19.33
CA TYR A 86 8.43 2.35 -20.22
C TYR A 86 9.24 1.11 -20.61
N ASP A 87 10.23 1.33 -21.46
CA ASP A 87 11.08 0.27 -22.00
C ASP A 87 11.71 -0.60 -20.89
N ALA A 88 11.49 -1.92 -21.02
CA ALA A 88 11.99 -2.93 -20.11
C ALA A 88 13.49 -3.23 -20.33
N GLU A 89 14.05 -2.91 -21.50
CA GLU A 89 15.46 -3.18 -21.83
C GLU A 89 16.44 -2.39 -20.94
N HIS A 90 15.96 -1.32 -20.31
CA HIS A 90 16.74 -0.46 -19.43
C HIS A 90 16.46 -0.66 -17.93
N VAL A 91 15.81 -1.78 -17.58
CA VAL A 91 15.57 -2.17 -16.19
C VAL A 91 16.78 -2.94 -15.65
N GLN A 92 17.36 -2.44 -14.56
CA GLN A 92 18.45 -3.08 -13.83
C GLN A 92 17.96 -3.55 -12.47
N TYR A 93 18.44 -4.70 -12.02
CA TYR A 93 18.14 -5.23 -10.70
C TYR A 93 19.38 -5.14 -9.82
N MET A 94 19.26 -4.41 -8.71
CA MET A 94 20.35 -4.17 -7.77
C MET A 94 19.84 -4.24 -6.35
N THR A 95 20.73 -4.30 -5.38
CA THR A 95 20.40 -4.12 -3.97
C THR A 95 20.35 -2.64 -3.63
N PHE A 96 19.69 -2.29 -2.51
CA PHE A 96 19.64 -0.88 -2.09
C PHE A 96 21.06 -0.31 -1.87
N SER A 97 21.96 -1.10 -1.30
CA SER A 97 23.35 -0.71 -1.07
C SER A 97 24.12 -0.46 -2.38
N GLU A 98 23.85 -1.24 -3.43
CA GLU A 98 24.46 -1.01 -4.75
C GLU A 98 23.94 0.27 -5.39
N ALA A 99 22.63 0.51 -5.35
CA ALA A 99 22.02 1.74 -5.85
C ALA A 99 22.55 2.98 -5.10
N ASP A 100 22.69 2.90 -3.78
CA ASP A 100 23.25 4.01 -2.97
C ASP A 100 24.75 4.23 -3.23
N ARG A 101 25.53 3.16 -3.45
CA ARG A 101 26.93 3.28 -3.91
C ARG A 101 27.01 3.96 -5.27
N LEU A 102 26.14 3.58 -6.22
CA LEU A 102 26.08 4.20 -7.54
C LEU A 102 25.79 5.69 -7.43
N ARG A 103 24.78 6.07 -6.62
CA ARG A 103 24.45 7.48 -6.32
C ARG A 103 25.66 8.25 -5.80
N ARG A 104 26.35 7.72 -4.77
CA ARG A 104 27.47 8.41 -4.12
C ARG A 104 28.72 8.48 -5.01
N GLY A 105 29.02 7.41 -5.75
CA GLY A 105 30.24 7.28 -6.52
C GLY A 105 30.21 8.05 -7.85
N THR A 106 29.09 8.00 -8.56
CA THR A 106 28.99 8.60 -9.91
C THR A 106 28.30 9.95 -9.94
N LYS A 107 27.53 10.30 -8.90
CA LYS A 107 26.56 11.41 -8.92
C LYS A 107 25.64 11.34 -10.15
N SER A 108 25.39 10.14 -10.67
CA SER A 108 24.52 9.93 -11.81
C SER A 108 23.13 10.46 -11.50
N LYS A 109 22.48 10.99 -12.53
CA LYS A 109 21.05 11.32 -12.51
C LYS A 109 20.27 10.39 -13.45
N GLU A 110 20.93 9.47 -14.14
CA GLU A 110 20.29 8.70 -15.23
C GLU A 110 19.20 7.74 -14.75
N TYR A 111 19.07 7.51 -13.43
CA TYR A 111 18.27 6.44 -12.89
C TYR A 111 17.09 6.92 -12.04
N ALA A 112 15.96 6.25 -12.18
CA ALA A 112 14.94 6.14 -11.15
C ALA A 112 15.14 4.83 -10.37
N VAL A 113 14.74 4.81 -9.11
CA VAL A 113 14.91 3.66 -8.20
C VAL A 113 13.56 3.29 -7.61
N LEU A 114 13.06 2.10 -7.95
CA LEU A 114 11.84 1.49 -7.41
C LEU A 114 12.19 0.48 -6.32
N TYR A 115 11.57 0.59 -5.16
CA TYR A 115 11.79 -0.34 -4.05
C TYR A 115 10.60 -0.40 -3.10
N CYS A 116 10.53 -1.45 -2.29
CA CYS A 116 9.64 -1.47 -1.13
C CYS A 116 10.42 -1.02 0.12
N ALA A 117 9.89 -0.01 0.80
CA ALA A 117 10.36 0.46 2.09
C ALA A 117 9.52 -0.15 3.21
N HIS A 118 10.11 -0.25 4.39
CA HIS A 118 9.39 -0.59 5.61
C HIS A 118 9.25 0.66 6.49
N VAL A 119 8.05 0.92 6.99
CA VAL A 119 7.77 2.06 7.87
C VAL A 119 7.32 1.55 9.24
N GLU A 120 8.02 1.99 10.28
CA GLU A 120 7.70 1.73 11.69
C GLU A 120 7.14 3.01 12.32
N ASN A 121 5.89 2.99 12.77
CA ASN A 121 5.27 4.09 13.50
C ASN A 121 5.69 4.04 14.98
N PHE A 122 6.20 5.15 15.50
CA PHE A 122 6.51 5.26 16.93
C PHE A 122 5.24 5.57 17.73
N MET A 123 4.89 4.68 18.65
CA MET A 123 3.64 4.76 19.42
C MET A 123 3.83 5.30 20.85
N THR A 124 5.07 5.40 21.33
CA THR A 124 5.38 5.88 22.68
C THR A 124 5.26 7.40 22.77
N LYS A 125 4.48 7.87 23.76
CA LYS A 125 4.33 9.30 24.09
C LYS A 125 5.71 9.96 24.24
N GLY A 126 6.02 10.95 23.38
CA GLY A 126 7.31 11.65 23.35
C GLY A 126 8.25 11.24 22.21
N ASN A 127 7.99 10.12 21.52
CA ASN A 127 8.63 9.75 20.25
C ASN A 127 7.57 9.83 19.15
N GLU A 128 7.31 11.04 18.68
CA GLU A 128 6.40 11.25 17.56
C GLU A 128 7.13 11.00 16.23
N GLY A 129 6.46 10.32 15.30
CA GLY A 129 6.95 10.13 13.94
C GLY A 129 6.98 8.68 13.51
N ALA A 130 7.57 8.45 12.35
CA ALA A 130 7.78 7.13 11.81
C ALA A 130 9.24 6.97 11.38
N ARG A 131 9.81 5.80 11.63
CA ARG A 131 11.09 5.41 11.06
C ARG A 131 10.85 4.72 9.74
N ARG A 132 11.45 5.26 8.70
CA ARG A 132 11.45 4.66 7.36
C ARG A 132 12.77 3.94 7.13
N HIS A 133 12.69 2.67 6.80
CA HIS A 133 13.83 1.84 6.43
C HIS A 133 13.88 1.69 4.91
N ALA A 134 15.09 1.79 4.37
CA ALA A 134 15.37 1.47 3.00
C ALA A 134 15.36 -0.06 2.82
N GLY A 135 14.40 -0.59 2.07
CA GLY A 135 14.17 -2.03 1.94
C GLY A 135 13.20 -2.59 2.98
N LEU A 136 12.92 -3.88 2.86
CA LEU A 136 12.05 -4.62 3.75
C LEU A 136 12.77 -5.03 5.05
N VAL A 137 12.11 -4.85 6.19
CA VAL A 137 12.63 -5.32 7.48
C VAL A 137 12.13 -6.73 7.75
N TRP A 138 13.03 -7.70 7.59
CA TRP A 138 12.77 -9.09 7.93
C TRP A 138 13.03 -9.33 9.42
N ALA A 139 12.02 -9.83 10.13
CA ALA A 139 12.08 -10.13 11.56
C ALA A 139 12.02 -11.64 11.83
N GLU A 140 12.31 -12.06 13.05
CA GLU A 140 12.28 -13.46 13.46
C GLU A 140 10.92 -14.15 13.22
N ASN A 141 9.83 -13.40 13.35
CA ASN A 141 8.45 -13.86 13.19
C ASN A 141 7.88 -13.54 11.80
N PHE A 142 8.72 -13.43 10.76
CA PHE A 142 8.29 -13.06 9.41
C PHE A 142 7.16 -13.94 8.85
N THR A 143 7.05 -15.21 9.24
CA THR A 143 5.97 -16.11 8.80
C THR A 143 4.60 -15.72 9.35
N GLU A 144 4.56 -14.94 10.42
CA GLU A 144 3.34 -14.53 11.12
C GLU A 144 2.97 -13.06 10.87
N VAL A 145 3.89 -12.27 10.29
CA VAL A 145 3.75 -10.80 10.22
C VAL A 145 2.50 -10.36 9.47
N ASN A 146 2.16 -11.06 8.38
CA ASN A 146 0.98 -10.75 7.57
C ASN A 146 -0.32 -11.38 8.12
N LYS A 147 -0.26 -12.23 9.17
CA LYS A 147 -1.46 -12.88 9.73
C LYS A 147 -2.21 -11.99 10.72
N LYS A 148 -1.49 -11.13 11.45
CA LYS A 148 -2.11 -10.26 12.47
C LYS A 148 -2.84 -9.07 11.85
N ARG A 149 -2.35 -8.53 10.73
CA ARG A 149 -2.90 -7.39 9.95
C ARG A 149 -3.23 -6.12 10.74
N GLU A 150 -2.94 -6.10 12.03
CA GLU A 150 -2.85 -4.92 12.89
C GLU A 150 -1.54 -4.20 12.57
N HIS A 151 -1.42 -3.69 11.36
CA HIS A 151 -0.28 -2.94 10.82
C HIS A 151 -0.19 -1.51 11.39
N TRP A 152 -0.53 -1.36 12.67
CA TRP A 152 -0.65 -0.06 13.33
C TRP A 152 0.74 0.48 13.66
N ASP A 153 1.66 -0.43 13.98
CA ASP A 153 3.05 -0.17 14.29
C ASP A 153 3.95 -0.24 13.05
N THR A 154 3.60 -1.04 12.04
CA THR A 154 4.46 -1.28 10.87
C THR A 154 3.68 -1.54 9.59
N TYR A 155 4.16 -1.02 8.46
CA TYR A 155 3.60 -1.28 7.13
C TYR A 155 4.67 -1.17 6.04
N ALA A 156 4.40 -1.75 4.86
CA ALA A 156 5.26 -1.59 3.70
C ALA A 156 4.73 -0.49 2.77
N VAL A 157 5.66 0.13 2.05
CA VAL A 157 5.39 1.19 1.07
C VAL A 157 6.19 0.90 -0.19
N MET A 158 5.55 0.93 -1.36
CA MET A 158 6.25 0.97 -2.63
C MET A 158 6.66 2.41 -2.93
N GLU A 159 7.94 2.64 -3.19
CA GLU A 159 8.50 3.96 -3.47
C GLU A 159 9.21 3.98 -4.82
N LEU A 160 9.07 5.09 -5.52
CA LEU A 160 9.89 5.47 -6.66
C LEU A 160 10.59 6.79 -6.34
N LYS A 161 11.91 6.80 -6.51
CA LYS A 161 12.74 7.99 -6.32
C LYS A 161 13.60 8.23 -7.56
N LEU A 162 14.02 9.47 -7.79
CA LEU A 162 15.20 9.69 -8.63
C LEU A 162 16.45 9.29 -7.83
N ILE A 163 17.47 8.78 -8.51
CA ILE A 163 18.66 8.25 -7.84
C ILE A 163 19.37 9.30 -6.97
N GLU A 164 19.38 10.57 -7.40
CA GLU A 164 19.93 11.68 -6.64
C GLU A 164 19.23 11.89 -5.28
N ASP A 165 17.97 11.47 -5.15
CA ASP A 165 17.14 11.59 -3.96
C ASP A 165 17.06 10.31 -3.12
N LEU A 166 17.75 9.23 -3.50
CA LEU A 166 17.68 7.96 -2.77
C LEU A 166 18.08 8.11 -1.28
N GLY A 167 18.97 9.05 -0.98
CA GLY A 167 19.44 9.34 0.39
C GLY A 167 18.59 10.32 1.19
N ASN A 168 17.51 10.86 0.64
CA ASN A 168 16.63 11.83 1.30
C ASN A 168 15.17 11.35 1.31
N HIS A 169 14.25 12.18 1.83
CA HIS A 169 12.83 11.84 1.96
C HIS A 169 11.99 12.16 0.71
N ASN A 170 12.59 12.70 -0.36
CA ASN A 170 11.85 13.11 -1.53
C ASN A 170 11.49 11.89 -2.37
N THR A 171 10.20 11.64 -2.56
CA THR A 171 9.67 10.54 -3.38
C THR A 171 8.96 11.09 -4.61
N VAL A 172 9.24 10.51 -5.77
CA VAL A 172 8.44 10.74 -6.98
C VAL A 172 7.07 10.09 -6.82
N PHE A 173 7.06 8.88 -6.28
CA PHE A 173 5.84 8.12 -5.98
C PHE A 173 6.00 7.33 -4.68
N SER A 174 4.91 7.20 -3.91
CA SER A 174 4.84 6.44 -2.67
C SER A 174 3.43 5.89 -2.49
N GLN A 175 3.29 4.57 -2.35
CA GLN A 175 2.02 3.89 -2.12
C GLN A 175 2.11 2.86 -1.00
N ASN A 176 1.28 3.01 0.03
CA ASN A 176 1.17 2.03 1.10
C ASN A 176 0.62 0.71 0.55
N LEU A 177 1.16 -0.42 1.03
CA LEU A 177 0.80 -1.77 0.63
C LEU A 177 -0.01 -2.47 1.73
N SER A 178 -0.70 -3.56 1.37
CA SER A 178 -1.61 -4.25 2.30
C SER A 178 -0.88 -5.16 3.29
N ASN A 179 0.28 -5.69 2.91
CA ASN A 179 1.09 -6.56 3.74
C ASN A 179 2.42 -5.90 4.12
N VAL A 180 2.91 -6.18 5.34
CA VAL A 180 4.23 -5.72 5.81
C VAL A 180 5.37 -6.37 5.04
N LEU A 181 5.18 -7.64 4.66
CA LEU A 181 6.01 -8.31 3.67
C LEU A 181 5.16 -8.47 2.42
N PRO A 182 5.33 -7.61 1.41
CA PRO A 182 4.51 -7.60 0.21
C PRO A 182 4.52 -8.95 -0.49
N ASP A 183 3.33 -9.43 -0.84
CA ASP A 183 3.18 -10.56 -1.75
C ASP A 183 3.00 -10.09 -3.19
N LYS A 184 2.83 -11.03 -4.12
CA LYS A 184 2.65 -10.73 -5.54
C LYS A 184 1.53 -9.71 -5.79
N ALA A 185 0.40 -9.84 -5.11
CA ALA A 185 -0.75 -8.98 -5.35
C ALA A 185 -0.50 -7.55 -4.86
N ASP A 186 0.23 -7.36 -3.76
CA ASP A 186 0.67 -6.04 -3.30
C ASP A 186 1.55 -5.33 -4.34
N LEU A 187 2.50 -6.07 -4.92
CA LEU A 187 3.45 -5.54 -5.90
C LEU A 187 2.75 -5.16 -7.21
N VAL A 188 1.84 -6.01 -7.68
CA VAL A 188 0.98 -5.71 -8.83
C VAL A 188 0.13 -4.47 -8.57
N PHE A 189 -0.48 -4.38 -7.39
CA PHE A 189 -1.26 -3.20 -7.00
C PHE A 189 -0.43 -1.92 -7.03
N GLY A 190 0.74 -1.90 -6.38
CA GLY A 190 1.59 -0.70 -6.32
C GLY A 190 1.98 -0.20 -7.72
N LEU A 191 2.37 -1.11 -8.62
CA LEU A 191 2.75 -0.77 -10.00
C LEU A 191 1.56 -0.38 -10.87
N GLN A 192 0.40 -1.01 -10.69
CA GLN A 192 -0.83 -0.60 -11.37
C GLN A 192 -1.23 0.82 -10.99
N ILE A 193 -1.16 1.16 -9.69
CA ILE A 193 -1.42 2.53 -9.21
C ILE A 193 -0.40 3.52 -9.79
N LEU A 194 0.90 3.18 -9.78
CA LEU A 194 1.92 4.03 -10.40
C LEU A 194 1.65 4.28 -11.89
N ASN A 195 1.31 3.23 -12.66
CA ASN A 195 0.98 3.35 -14.07
C ASN A 195 -0.24 4.26 -14.30
N ARG A 196 -1.23 4.23 -13.40
CA ARG A 196 -2.35 5.19 -13.45
C ARG A 196 -1.89 6.61 -13.23
N TYR A 197 -1.02 6.87 -12.26
CA TYR A 197 -0.49 8.21 -12.02
C TYR A 197 0.28 8.75 -13.24
N ILE A 198 1.08 7.90 -13.88
CA ILE A 198 1.80 8.24 -15.10
C ILE A 198 0.83 8.62 -16.23
N LYS A 199 -0.18 7.79 -16.50
CA LYS A 199 -1.19 8.06 -17.54
C LYS A 199 -2.11 9.23 -17.22
N ALA A 200 -2.38 9.47 -15.94
CA ALA A 200 -3.19 10.60 -15.49
C ALA A 200 -2.47 11.93 -15.68
N ASP A 201 -1.16 11.98 -15.43
CA ASP A 201 -0.35 13.20 -15.66
C ASP A 201 -0.30 13.57 -17.15
N GLU A 202 -0.21 12.59 -18.04
CA GLU A 202 -0.31 12.80 -19.50
C GLU A 202 -1.64 13.47 -19.90
N ALA A 203 -2.72 13.24 -19.15
CA ALA A 203 -4.04 13.78 -19.44
C ALA A 203 -4.40 15.07 -18.65
N LYS A 204 -3.91 15.25 -17.42
CA LYS A 204 -4.32 16.31 -16.47
C LYS A 204 -3.20 16.66 -15.47
N ALA A 205 -2.29 17.53 -15.90
CA ALA A 205 -0.98 17.87 -15.32
C ALA A 205 -0.86 18.39 -13.85
N GLU A 206 -1.91 18.50 -13.02
CA GLU A 206 -1.79 19.21 -11.72
C GLU A 206 -2.53 18.60 -10.51
N LYS A 207 -3.29 17.51 -10.67
CA LYS A 207 -4.27 17.07 -9.65
C LYS A 207 -4.13 15.59 -9.30
N CYS A 208 -3.04 15.19 -8.65
CA CYS A 208 -2.84 13.78 -8.25
C CYS A 208 -2.47 13.59 -6.77
N SER A 209 -2.60 14.62 -5.94
CA SER A 209 -2.18 14.58 -4.54
C SER A 209 -3.31 14.32 -3.56
N GLN A 210 -4.58 14.34 -3.99
CA GLN A 210 -5.73 14.21 -3.09
C GLN A 210 -6.57 12.96 -3.40
N MET A 211 -7.15 12.35 -2.36
CA MET A 211 -8.13 11.26 -2.49
C MET A 211 -9.27 11.60 -3.46
N GLN A 212 -9.69 12.87 -3.52
CA GLN A 212 -10.72 13.33 -4.46
C GLN A 212 -10.31 13.16 -5.92
N ASP A 213 -9.02 13.34 -6.22
CA ASP A 213 -8.47 13.10 -7.54
C ASP A 213 -8.49 11.60 -7.86
N VAL A 214 -8.12 10.76 -6.89
CA VAL A 214 -8.21 9.30 -6.99
C VAL A 214 -9.65 8.85 -7.29
N LEU A 215 -10.64 9.44 -6.61
CA LEU A 215 -12.07 9.16 -6.87
C LEU A 215 -12.52 9.59 -8.26
N SER A 216 -11.90 10.62 -8.86
CA SER A 216 -12.20 11.03 -10.24
C SER A 216 -11.79 9.97 -11.28
N PHE A 217 -10.95 9.01 -10.89
CA PHE A 217 -10.53 7.88 -11.71
C PHE A 217 -11.34 6.60 -11.45
N VAL A 218 -12.40 6.67 -10.65
CA VAL A 218 -13.30 5.53 -10.45
C VAL A 218 -13.98 5.22 -11.78
N GLY A 219 -13.62 4.08 -12.35
CA GLY A 219 -14.18 3.61 -13.62
C GLY A 219 -15.62 3.17 -13.47
N ALA A 220 -16.34 3.11 -14.59
CA ALA A 220 -17.66 2.50 -14.62
C ALA A 220 -17.56 1.03 -14.19
N LYS A 221 -18.42 0.64 -13.25
CA LYS A 221 -18.58 -0.75 -12.85
C LYS A 221 -19.18 -1.55 -14.01
N SER A 222 -18.63 -2.72 -14.30
CA SER A 222 -19.30 -3.72 -15.15
C SER A 222 -20.05 -4.72 -14.28
N ASP A 223 -21.33 -4.95 -14.60
CA ASP A 223 -22.19 -5.90 -13.87
C ASP A 223 -21.71 -7.35 -13.97
N SER A 224 -20.83 -7.67 -14.93
CA SER A 224 -20.21 -8.98 -15.08
C SER A 224 -18.94 -9.19 -14.22
N THR A 225 -18.50 -8.16 -13.47
CA THR A 225 -17.24 -8.24 -12.72
C THR A 225 -17.40 -9.06 -11.44
N THR A 226 -16.55 -10.06 -11.27
CA THR A 226 -16.50 -10.87 -10.02
C THR A 226 -15.40 -10.37 -9.09
N LEU A 227 -15.75 -10.02 -7.86
CA LEU A 227 -14.85 -9.56 -6.82
C LEU A 227 -14.15 -10.74 -6.12
N LEU A 228 -12.83 -10.74 -6.14
CA LEU A 228 -12.00 -11.70 -5.43
C LEU A 228 -11.77 -11.22 -3.99
N LEU A 229 -12.16 -12.06 -3.04
CA LEU A 229 -11.93 -11.87 -1.61
C LEU A 229 -10.99 -12.94 -1.08
N ARG A 230 -9.89 -12.52 -0.45
CA ARG A 230 -8.93 -13.46 0.12
C ARG A 230 -9.47 -14.06 1.41
N LYS A 231 -9.56 -15.39 1.47
CA LYS A 231 -10.17 -16.15 2.56
C LYS A 231 -9.55 -15.84 3.93
N ASP A 232 -8.23 -15.72 4.00
CA ASP A 232 -7.48 -15.44 5.23
C ASP A 232 -7.60 -13.97 5.69
N TRP A 233 -8.19 -13.09 4.87
CA TRP A 233 -8.51 -11.72 5.26
C TRP A 233 -9.90 -11.60 5.84
N LEU A 234 -10.78 -12.55 5.53
CA LEU A 234 -12.15 -12.51 6.00
C LEU A 234 -12.20 -12.85 7.48
N HIS A 235 -12.92 -12.02 8.23
CA HIS A 235 -13.24 -12.35 9.60
C HIS A 235 -14.25 -13.52 9.64
N PRO A 236 -14.14 -14.42 10.64
CA PRO A 236 -15.11 -15.51 10.82
C PRO A 236 -16.60 -15.11 10.92
N TYR A 237 -16.90 -13.83 11.15
CA TYR A 237 -18.28 -13.32 11.26
C TYR A 237 -18.79 -12.65 9.98
N LEU A 238 -17.97 -12.56 8.92
CA LEU A 238 -18.43 -12.12 7.61
C LEU A 238 -19.20 -13.27 6.96
N ASN A 239 -20.52 -13.12 6.90
CA ASN A 239 -21.39 -13.96 6.09
C ASN A 239 -21.67 -13.28 4.74
N GLU A 240 -22.35 -14.00 3.84
CA GLU A 240 -22.70 -13.50 2.50
C GLU A 240 -23.48 -12.18 2.53
N HIS A 241 -24.43 -12.04 3.46
CA HIS A 241 -25.21 -10.82 3.61
C HIS A 241 -24.32 -9.61 3.90
N ASN A 242 -23.38 -9.77 4.84
CA ASN A 242 -22.44 -8.71 5.21
C ASN A 242 -21.50 -8.38 4.05
N VAL A 243 -21.02 -9.36 3.29
CA VAL A 243 -20.15 -9.08 2.13
C VAL A 243 -20.91 -8.28 1.05
N LYS A 244 -22.15 -8.66 0.73
CA LYS A 244 -22.97 -7.97 -0.29
C LYS A 244 -23.35 -6.54 0.11
N SER A 245 -23.50 -6.26 1.40
CA SER A 245 -23.80 -4.90 1.89
C SER A 245 -22.57 -3.98 1.87
N LEU A 246 -21.37 -4.54 1.77
CA LEU A 246 -20.11 -3.81 1.58
C LEU A 246 -19.79 -3.62 0.11
N TYR A 247 -19.93 -4.70 -0.65
CA TYR A 247 -19.50 -4.79 -2.04
C TYR A 247 -20.68 -5.21 -2.90
N PRO A 248 -21.25 -4.32 -3.73
CA PRO A 248 -22.36 -4.65 -4.61
C PRO A 248 -21.90 -5.43 -5.86
N TYR A 249 -21.02 -6.42 -5.70
CA TYR A 249 -20.46 -7.25 -6.77
C TYR A 249 -20.83 -8.72 -6.54
N ALA A 250 -20.90 -9.50 -7.63
CA ALA A 250 -20.70 -10.95 -7.50
C ALA A 250 -19.30 -11.17 -6.90
N TYR A 251 -19.12 -12.17 -6.05
CA TYR A 251 -17.84 -12.37 -5.38
C TYR A 251 -17.47 -13.85 -5.21
N ASP A 252 -16.16 -14.11 -5.24
CA ASP A 252 -15.53 -15.39 -4.94
C ASP A 252 -14.65 -15.24 -3.70
N VAL A 253 -14.77 -16.17 -2.76
CA VAL A 253 -13.82 -16.30 -1.64
C VAL A 253 -12.76 -17.33 -2.03
N VAL A 254 -11.51 -16.90 -2.13
CA VAL A 254 -10.41 -17.71 -2.65
C VAL A 254 -9.24 -17.76 -1.67
N ASP A 255 -8.43 -18.82 -1.74
CA ASP A 255 -7.17 -18.89 -1.00
C ASP A 255 -6.13 -17.89 -1.54
N ALA A 256 -5.02 -17.71 -0.81
CA ALA A 256 -3.99 -16.73 -1.17
C ALA A 256 -3.30 -17.03 -2.52
N GLY A 257 -3.09 -18.31 -2.86
CA GLY A 257 -2.46 -18.69 -4.12
C GLY A 257 -3.36 -18.40 -5.32
N THR A 258 -4.64 -18.81 -5.22
CA THR A 258 -5.66 -18.50 -6.23
C THR A 258 -5.82 -16.99 -6.40
N TYR A 259 -5.90 -16.24 -5.29
CA TYR A 259 -5.98 -14.78 -5.31
C TYR A 259 -4.80 -14.16 -6.06
N GLN A 260 -3.55 -14.51 -5.71
CA GLN A 260 -2.35 -13.99 -6.35
C GLN A 260 -2.25 -14.37 -7.84
N SER A 261 -2.75 -15.53 -8.25
CA SER A 261 -2.74 -15.96 -9.65
C SER A 261 -3.72 -15.16 -10.53
N ARG A 262 -4.84 -14.70 -9.95
CA ARG A 262 -5.87 -13.95 -10.66
C ARG A 262 -5.62 -12.44 -10.65
N VAL A 263 -4.97 -11.91 -9.60
CA VAL A 263 -4.55 -10.50 -9.56
C VAL A 263 -3.54 -10.22 -10.66
N GLY A 264 -3.80 -9.18 -11.45
CA GLY A 264 -3.03 -8.90 -12.66
C GLY A 264 -3.52 -9.64 -13.90
N GLY A 265 -4.50 -10.54 -13.79
CA GLY A 265 -4.94 -11.43 -14.86
C GLY A 265 -6.07 -10.87 -15.72
N ASP A 266 -7.23 -11.52 -15.62
CA ASP A 266 -8.42 -11.30 -16.45
C ASP A 266 -9.22 -10.07 -16.00
N ALA A 267 -9.72 -9.29 -16.97
CA ALA A 267 -10.54 -8.12 -16.72
C ALA A 267 -11.94 -8.46 -16.14
N ALA A 268 -12.37 -9.71 -16.23
CA ALA A 268 -13.59 -10.22 -15.59
C ALA A 268 -13.52 -10.21 -14.06
N TYR A 269 -12.31 -10.12 -13.48
CA TYR A 269 -12.13 -10.07 -12.04
C TYR A 269 -11.81 -8.66 -11.54
N ALA A 270 -12.30 -8.37 -10.34
CA ALA A 270 -11.80 -7.30 -9.48
C ALA A 270 -11.17 -7.90 -8.23
N TYR A 271 -10.31 -7.16 -7.56
CA TYR A 271 -9.69 -7.57 -6.30
C TYR A 271 -9.70 -6.42 -5.30
N VAL A 272 -9.82 -6.75 -4.00
CA VAL A 272 -9.74 -5.77 -2.92
C VAL A 272 -8.30 -5.67 -2.43
N GLN A 273 -7.76 -4.46 -2.27
CA GLN A 273 -6.56 -4.22 -1.44
C GLN A 273 -6.95 -3.42 -0.20
N ILE A 274 -6.42 -3.82 0.96
CA ILE A 274 -6.69 -3.17 2.25
C ILE A 274 -5.42 -2.44 2.67
N ILE A 275 -5.31 -1.15 2.37
CA ILE A 275 -4.09 -0.38 2.63
C ILE A 275 -4.22 0.46 3.90
N PRO A 276 -3.15 0.64 4.68
CA PRO A 276 -3.17 1.55 5.80
C PRO A 276 -3.17 3.01 5.31
N GLU A 277 -3.99 3.84 5.92
CA GLU A 277 -4.03 5.28 5.77
C GLU A 277 -3.57 5.92 7.09
N VAL A 278 -2.37 6.51 7.08
CA VAL A 278 -1.77 7.07 8.28
C VAL A 278 -2.22 8.53 8.45
N ILE A 279 -3.07 8.77 9.45
CA ILE A 279 -3.57 10.08 9.83
C ILE A 279 -2.81 10.54 11.07
N SER A 280 -1.85 11.46 10.88
CA SER A 280 -1.16 12.10 11.99
C SER A 280 -1.99 13.27 12.52
N LYS A 281 -2.40 13.22 13.80
CA LYS A 281 -3.03 14.35 14.50
C LYS A 281 -2.23 14.71 15.75
N ARG A 282 -1.45 15.81 15.67
CA ARG A 282 -0.83 16.66 16.73
C ARG A 282 -0.32 16.03 18.07
N ALA A 283 -0.33 14.71 18.23
CA ALA A 283 0.15 13.94 19.39
C ALA A 283 -0.05 12.41 19.23
N LYS A 284 -0.83 11.95 18.24
CA LYS A 284 -1.10 10.52 18.01
C LYS A 284 -1.12 10.19 16.52
N ILE A 285 -0.45 9.10 16.16
CA ILE A 285 -0.62 8.45 14.86
C ILE A 285 -1.90 7.61 14.94
N LYS A 286 -2.89 7.92 14.09
CA LYS A 286 -4.05 7.06 13.87
C LYS A 286 -3.88 6.38 12.52
N VAL A 287 -3.96 5.06 12.49
CA VAL A 287 -3.98 4.30 11.23
C VAL A 287 -5.42 3.92 10.93
N ASN A 288 -5.96 4.45 9.84
CA ASN A 288 -7.19 4.00 9.22
C ASN A 288 -6.85 2.92 8.17
N TYR A 289 -7.88 2.25 7.64
CA TYR A 289 -7.71 1.32 6.52
C TYR A 289 -8.64 1.70 5.38
N LEU A 290 -8.11 1.68 4.16
CA LEU A 290 -8.87 1.91 2.95
C LEU A 290 -8.99 0.59 2.20
N HIS A 291 -10.21 0.26 1.76
CA HIS A 291 -10.42 -0.85 0.85
C HIS A 291 -10.53 -0.31 -0.57
N LEU A 292 -9.65 -0.78 -1.43
CA LEU A 292 -9.59 -0.39 -2.83
C LEU A 292 -10.03 -1.57 -3.67
N VAL A 293 -11.09 -1.39 -4.45
CA VAL A 293 -11.51 -2.39 -5.42
C VAL A 293 -10.92 -2.01 -6.76
N LEU A 294 -10.07 -2.87 -7.30
CA LEU A 294 -9.40 -2.65 -8.57
C LEU A 294 -9.76 -3.74 -9.57
N ASN A 295 -9.89 -3.38 -10.84
CA ASN A 295 -9.93 -4.36 -11.93
C ASN A 295 -8.59 -5.11 -11.99
N ALA A 296 -8.64 -6.44 -12.05
CA ALA A 296 -7.45 -7.28 -11.96
C ALA A 296 -6.50 -7.07 -13.14
N ALA A 297 -7.00 -6.89 -14.37
CA ALA A 297 -6.16 -6.78 -15.55
C ALA A 297 -5.38 -5.46 -15.62
N ASN A 298 -6.06 -4.34 -15.42
CA ASN A 298 -5.52 -3.02 -15.72
C ASN A 298 -5.39 -2.09 -14.49
N GLY A 299 -5.78 -2.58 -13.31
CA GLY A 299 -5.73 -1.80 -12.08
C GLY A 299 -6.73 -0.64 -12.02
N ALA A 300 -7.76 -0.63 -12.86
CA ALA A 300 -8.79 0.39 -12.80
C ALA A 300 -9.46 0.40 -11.44
N LEU A 301 -9.40 1.54 -10.75
CA LEU A 301 -10.09 1.72 -9.50
C LEU A 301 -11.59 1.70 -9.77
N LEU A 302 -12.31 0.78 -9.15
CA LEU A 302 -13.76 0.59 -9.31
C LEU A 302 -14.54 1.08 -8.09
N ALA A 303 -13.91 1.06 -6.92
CA ALA A 303 -14.48 1.62 -5.70
C ALA A 303 -13.39 1.87 -4.65
N VAL A 304 -13.67 2.82 -3.76
CA VAL A 304 -12.91 3.09 -2.55
C VAL A 304 -13.89 3.04 -1.38
N TYR A 305 -13.55 2.30 -0.34
CA TYR A 305 -14.29 2.29 0.91
C TYR A 305 -13.35 2.72 2.03
N SER A 306 -13.73 3.75 2.79
CA SER A 306 -13.03 4.20 4.00
C SER A 306 -13.91 3.97 5.22
N PRO A 307 -13.88 2.77 5.80
CA PRO A 307 -14.65 2.47 7.00
C PRO A 307 -14.01 3.14 8.23
N GLY A 308 -14.41 4.38 8.54
CA GLY A 308 -13.92 5.04 9.76
C GLY A 308 -14.04 6.56 9.86
N GLY A 309 -15.07 7.17 9.29
CA GLY A 309 -15.26 8.62 9.33
C GLY A 309 -16.62 9.05 9.88
N THR A 310 -16.73 9.09 11.21
CA THR A 310 -17.77 9.80 11.99
C THR A 310 -19.24 9.36 11.82
N GLU A 311 -19.85 9.04 12.96
CA GLU A 311 -21.29 8.82 13.26
C GLU A 311 -21.95 7.49 12.89
N ASP A 312 -21.41 6.69 11.96
CA ASP A 312 -21.85 5.30 11.79
C ASP A 312 -20.68 4.33 11.98
N GLU A 313 -20.71 3.59 13.10
CA GLU A 313 -19.91 2.39 13.33
C GLU A 313 -20.21 1.35 12.25
N GLY A 314 -19.33 1.19 11.27
CA GLY A 314 -19.58 0.16 10.28
C GLY A 314 -18.50 0.00 9.26
N LYS A 315 -18.11 -1.26 9.02
CA LYS A 315 -17.59 -1.78 7.73
C LYS A 315 -16.07 -1.94 7.55
N ILE A 316 -15.29 -2.34 8.56
CA ILE A 316 -13.89 -2.81 8.37
C ILE A 316 -13.82 -4.35 8.20
N ILE A 317 -12.92 -4.83 7.32
CA ILE A 317 -12.40 -6.21 7.28
C ILE A 317 -10.98 -6.21 7.87
N THR A 318 -10.87 -6.24 9.19
CA THR A 318 -9.63 -6.59 9.90
C THR A 318 -9.98 -7.43 11.13
N LYS A 319 -9.05 -8.28 11.57
CA LYS A 319 -9.27 -9.23 12.66
C LYS A 319 -9.55 -8.56 14.02
N SER A 320 -9.03 -7.35 14.23
CA SER A 320 -9.24 -6.53 15.43
C SER A 320 -10.51 -5.70 15.38
N ALA A 321 -10.82 -5.05 14.26
CA ALA A 321 -12.00 -4.18 14.16
C ALA A 321 -13.31 -4.94 14.37
N ILE A 322 -13.34 -6.24 14.04
CA ILE A 322 -14.54 -7.07 14.20
C ILE A 322 -14.75 -7.63 15.61
N LYS A 323 -13.75 -7.59 16.49
CA LYS A 323 -13.99 -7.79 17.93
C LYS A 323 -14.84 -6.68 18.54
N GLU A 324 -14.82 -5.47 17.99
CA GLU A 324 -15.65 -4.36 18.46
C GLU A 324 -17.06 -4.44 17.85
N TYR A 325 -17.21 -4.89 16.60
CA TYR A 325 -18.51 -5.03 15.90
C TYR A 325 -19.50 -6.04 16.50
N PHE A 326 -19.03 -7.12 17.13
CA PHE A 326 -19.89 -8.19 17.67
C PHE A 326 -19.86 -8.29 19.19
N ARG A 327 -19.49 -7.21 19.89
CA ARG A 327 -19.88 -7.12 21.29
C ARG A 327 -21.40 -6.96 21.28
N PRO A 328 -22.20 -7.92 21.81
CA PRO A 328 -23.59 -7.61 22.08
C PRO A 328 -23.58 -6.35 22.92
N GLU A 329 -24.38 -5.36 22.51
CA GLU A 329 -24.59 -4.17 23.32
C GLU A 329 -24.78 -4.66 24.76
N ARG A 330 -23.93 -4.18 25.67
CA ARG A 330 -24.30 -4.28 27.08
C ARG A 330 -25.57 -3.47 27.15
N VAL A 331 -26.70 -4.16 27.17
CA VAL A 331 -27.99 -3.60 27.52
C VAL A 331 -27.71 -2.86 28.83
N SER A 332 -27.63 -1.54 28.72
CA SER A 332 -27.58 -0.69 29.89
C SER A 332 -28.94 -0.86 30.52
N ASN A 333 -29.02 -1.69 31.56
CA ASN A 333 -30.18 -1.71 32.44
C ASN A 333 -30.34 -0.29 32.98
N GLN A 334 -31.29 0.45 32.41
CA GLN A 334 -31.91 1.60 33.06
C GLN A 334 -32.97 1.09 34.01
#